data_AF-A0A537NNU4-F1
#
_entry.id   AF-A0A537NNU4-F1
#
_cell.length_a   1.000
_cell.length_b   1.000
_cell.length_c   1.000
_cell.angle_alpha   90.00
_cell.angle_beta   90.00
_cell.angle_gamma   90.00
#
_symmetry.space_group_name_H-M   'P 1'
#
loop_
_entity.id
_entity.type
_entity.pdbx_description
1 polymer ?
#
loop_
_entity_poly.entity_id
_entity_poly.type
_entity_poly.pdbx_seq_one_letter_code
_entity_poly.pdbx_strand_id
1 'polypeptide(L)'
;MSLDLPKQIVNGPIQGDGFNTPDTQQTFLRLVIDLPDWLGKVEPVVLFNGFALDRFQMLMALSGAFLFLVIINGLFKFYINTYKGRLGERMLRRLRFQLIDRVLRFPPNTFKRVKASEVATMIKDEVEPLGGFIGDAFVQPAFLGLQAATSLFFIILQNFWLGFLAAFMVGIQGVVIPKMRRRLILLGRERQLTARQLAGRVGEIVDGISSIHVHDTSNYERADIASRLGRIF
;
A
#
# COMPACT_ATOMS: atom_id res chain seq x y z
N MET A 1 -16.51 4.84 20.16
CA MET A 1 -16.66 6.30 20.22
C MET A 1 -16.32 7.01 18.90
N SER A 2 -15.14 6.90 18.27
CA SER A 2 -14.86 7.64 17.00
C SER A 2 -15.35 6.95 15.72
N LEU A 3 -15.40 5.62 15.69
CA LEU A 3 -15.82 4.84 14.50
C LEU A 3 -17.34 4.85 14.28
N ASP A 4 -18.13 5.09 15.33
CA ASP A 4 -19.58 5.16 15.26
C ASP A 4 -20.10 6.58 14.99
N LEU A 5 -19.23 7.60 14.95
CA LEU A 5 -19.64 8.99 14.70
C LEU A 5 -20.43 9.17 13.40
N PRO A 6 -20.06 8.56 12.26
CA PRO A 6 -20.88 8.64 11.04
C PRO A 6 -22.25 8.01 11.21
N LYS A 7 -22.32 6.89 11.95
CA LYS A 7 -23.58 6.19 12.25
C LYS A 7 -24.45 7.01 13.21
N GLN A 8 -23.84 7.68 14.19
CA GLN A 8 -24.54 8.56 15.13
C GLN A 8 -25.07 9.83 14.46
N ILE A 9 -24.37 10.37 13.45
CA ILE A 9 -24.84 11.50 12.64
C ILE A 9 -26.09 11.11 11.83
N VAL A 10 -26.08 9.93 11.21
CA VAL A 10 -27.19 9.47 10.36
C VAL A 10 -28.38 8.99 11.20
N ASN A 11 -28.15 8.13 12.19
CA ASN A 11 -29.23 7.53 12.96
C ASN A 11 -29.84 8.50 13.97
N GLY A 12 -29.05 9.39 14.58
CA GLY A 12 -29.58 10.35 15.56
C GLY A 12 -30.31 11.52 14.91
N PRO A 13 -29.63 12.64 14.59
CA PRO A 13 -30.29 13.86 14.17
C PRO A 13 -30.95 13.80 12.77
N ILE A 14 -30.48 12.94 11.85
CA ILE A 14 -31.07 12.83 10.50
C ILE A 14 -32.31 11.92 10.49
N GLN A 15 -32.21 10.69 11.02
CA GLN A 15 -33.35 9.76 11.10
C GLN A 15 -34.32 10.04 12.25
N GLY A 16 -33.94 10.89 13.21
CA GLY A 16 -34.80 11.32 14.33
C GLY A 16 -34.76 10.39 15.55
N ASP A 17 -33.89 9.39 15.56
CA ASP A 17 -33.81 8.38 16.61
C ASP A 17 -33.28 9.04 17.91
N GLY A 18 -34.18 9.20 18.89
CA GLY A 18 -33.93 9.89 20.16
C GLY A 18 -34.22 11.40 20.17
N PHE A 19 -34.95 11.93 19.17
CA PHE A 19 -35.53 13.29 19.15
C PHE A 19 -37.05 13.24 18.88
N ASN A 20 -37.77 12.36 19.59
CA ASN A 20 -39.19 12.07 19.36
C ASN A 20 -40.15 13.16 19.84
N THR A 21 -39.70 14.10 20.69
CA THR A 21 -40.47 15.28 21.10
C THR A 21 -39.68 16.58 20.86
N PRO A 22 -40.34 17.72 20.57
CA PRO A 22 -39.69 18.97 20.18
C PRO A 22 -38.69 19.55 21.19
N ASP A 23 -38.76 19.11 22.45
CA ASP A 23 -37.95 19.60 23.58
C ASP A 23 -36.90 18.56 24.04
N THR A 24 -36.69 17.49 23.28
CA THR A 24 -35.71 16.45 23.64
C THR A 24 -34.30 16.92 23.34
N GLN A 25 -33.47 17.10 24.37
CA GLN A 25 -32.06 17.42 24.23
C GLN A 25 -31.22 16.14 24.34
N GLN A 26 -30.23 15.98 23.45
CA GLN A 26 -29.24 14.92 23.57
C GLN A 26 -27.90 15.48 24.03
N THR A 27 -27.20 14.69 24.83
CA THR A 27 -25.90 15.08 25.39
C THR A 27 -24.80 14.86 24.37
N PHE A 28 -24.24 15.95 23.84
CA PHE A 28 -23.07 15.96 22.98
C PHE A 28 -21.77 15.80 23.78
N LEU A 29 -20.77 15.09 23.22
CA LEU A 29 -19.46 14.83 23.84
C LEU A 29 -19.49 14.07 25.18
N ARG A 30 -20.54 13.31 25.49
CA ARG A 30 -20.53 12.43 26.67
C ARG A 30 -19.48 11.34 26.48
N LEU A 31 -18.33 11.48 27.15
CA LEU A 31 -17.24 10.51 27.11
C LEU A 31 -17.48 9.48 28.22
N VAL A 32 -18.04 8.34 27.82
CA VAL A 32 -18.23 7.17 28.68
C VAL A 32 -17.29 6.07 28.21
N ILE A 33 -16.49 5.53 29.12
CA ILE A 33 -15.73 4.30 28.83
C ILE A 33 -16.61 3.15 29.30
N ASP A 34 -17.35 2.56 28.36
CA ASP A 34 -18.07 1.30 28.59
C ASP A 34 -17.07 0.16 28.39
N LEU A 35 -16.68 -0.51 29.47
CA LEU A 35 -15.90 -1.74 29.37
C LEU A 35 -16.80 -2.86 28.84
N PRO A 36 -16.28 -3.73 27.95
CA PRO A 36 -17.09 -4.78 27.35
C PRO A 36 -17.56 -5.79 28.39
N ASP A 37 -18.80 -6.29 28.25
CA ASP A 37 -19.56 -7.05 29.26
C ASP A 37 -18.83 -8.26 29.90
N TRP A 38 -17.83 -8.81 29.20
CA TRP A 38 -17.02 -9.95 29.64
C TRP A 38 -15.91 -9.59 30.64
N LEU A 39 -15.57 -8.30 30.82
CA LEU A 39 -14.54 -7.83 31.76
C LEU A 39 -15.10 -7.46 33.15
N GLY A 40 -16.39 -7.72 33.38
CA GLY A 40 -17.11 -7.40 34.61
C GLY A 40 -17.99 -6.15 34.45
N LYS A 41 -19.17 -6.16 35.09
CA LYS A 41 -20.10 -5.02 35.14
C LYS A 41 -19.50 -3.89 36.00
N VAL A 42 -18.48 -3.22 35.49
CA VAL A 42 -17.90 -2.04 36.12
C VAL A 42 -18.77 -0.84 35.73
N GLU A 43 -19.10 0.01 36.70
CA GLU A 43 -19.89 1.21 36.44
C GLU A 43 -19.22 2.07 35.36
N PRO A 44 -20.00 2.62 34.40
CA PRO A 44 -19.44 3.45 33.35
C PRO A 44 -18.76 4.68 33.94
N VAL A 45 -17.44 4.79 33.77
CA VAL A 45 -16.71 5.99 34.21
C VAL A 45 -17.02 7.11 33.22
N VAL A 46 -17.86 8.05 33.65
CA VAL A 46 -18.19 9.25 32.88
C VAL A 46 -17.07 10.26 33.06
N LEU A 47 -16.22 10.39 32.04
CA LEU A 47 -15.10 11.34 32.04
C LEU A 47 -15.56 12.78 31.72
N PHE A 48 -16.68 12.91 31.00
CA PHE A 48 -17.25 14.21 30.66
C PHE A 48 -18.78 14.10 30.55
N ASN A 49 -19.49 14.94 31.30
CA ASN A 49 -20.96 14.95 31.34
C ASN A 49 -21.59 15.55 30.06
N GLY A 50 -20.80 16.18 29.19
CA GLY A 50 -21.25 16.67 27.88
C GLY A 50 -22.14 17.93 27.94
N PHE A 51 -22.60 18.37 26.77
CA PHE A 51 -23.50 19.52 26.62
C PHE A 51 -24.85 19.06 26.08
N ALA A 52 -25.94 19.49 26.71
CA ALA A 52 -27.28 19.23 26.21
C ALA A 52 -27.55 20.13 25.00
N LEU A 53 -27.71 19.54 23.82
CA LEU A 53 -27.91 20.26 22.57
C LEU A 53 -29.25 19.87 21.96
N ASP A 54 -29.92 20.86 21.38
CA ASP A 54 -31.09 20.67 20.52
C ASP A 54 -30.68 19.98 19.19
N ARG A 55 -31.63 19.37 18.48
CA ARG A 55 -31.41 18.57 17.27
C ARG A 55 -30.54 19.27 16.22
N PHE A 56 -30.81 20.54 15.94
CA PHE A 56 -30.03 21.31 14.96
C PHE A 56 -28.60 21.57 15.44
N GLN A 57 -28.46 21.92 16.73
CA GLN A 57 -27.15 22.17 17.35
C GLN A 57 -26.32 20.87 17.43
N MET A 58 -26.95 19.73 17.72
CA MET A 58 -26.33 18.41 17.75
C MET A 58 -25.82 18.00 16.36
N LEU A 59 -26.60 18.23 15.30
CA LEU A 59 -26.18 17.96 13.93
C LEU A 59 -24.95 18.78 13.55
N MET A 60 -24.97 20.08 13.85
CA MET A 60 -23.85 21.00 13.58
C MET A 60 -22.60 20.62 14.37
N ALA A 61 -22.76 20.27 15.66
CA ALA A 61 -21.66 19.88 16.53
C ALA A 61 -21.02 18.55 16.12
N LEU A 62 -21.82 17.52 15.82
CA LEU A 62 -21.32 16.24 15.33
C LEU A 62 -20.65 16.36 13.96
N SER A 63 -21.25 17.14 13.05
CA SER A 63 -20.68 17.37 11.72
C SER A 63 -19.36 18.15 11.80
N GLY A 64 -19.28 19.18 12.65
CA GLY A 64 -18.06 19.94 12.90
C GLY A 64 -16.96 19.08 13.54
N ALA A 65 -17.30 18.25 14.52
CA ALA A 65 -16.37 17.32 15.14
C ALA A 65 -15.87 16.25 14.14
N PHE A 66 -16.75 15.72 13.31
CA PHE A 66 -16.38 14.80 12.24
C PHE A 66 -15.44 15.46 11.22
N LEU A 67 -15.77 16.67 10.75
CA LEU A 67 -14.90 17.44 9.86
C LEU A 67 -13.52 17.68 10.47
N PHE A 68 -13.46 18.08 11.74
CA PHE A 68 -12.20 18.27 12.46
C PHE A 68 -11.37 16.98 12.53
N LEU A 69 -11.99 15.84 12.85
CA LEU A 69 -11.31 14.54 12.86
C LEU A 69 -10.81 14.13 11.46
N VAL A 70 -11.58 14.42 10.40
CA VAL A 70 -11.16 14.17 9.01
C VAL A 70 -9.96 15.04 8.63
N ILE A 71 -9.95 16.32 9.03
CA ILE A 71 -8.80 17.21 8.81
C ILE A 71 -7.55 16.69 9.53
N ILE A 72 -7.67 16.28 10.79
CA ILE A 72 -6.55 15.66 11.55
C ILE A 72 -6.05 14.40 10.85
N ASN A 73 -6.96 13.51 10.42
CA ASN A 73 -6.59 12.30 9.69
C ASN A 73 -5.85 12.64 8.38
N GLY A 74 -6.33 13.65 7.65
CA GLY A 74 -5.69 14.18 6.45
C GLY A 74 -4.29 14.73 6.72
N LEU A 75 -4.10 15.48 7.82
CA LEU A 75 -2.79 15.98 8.25
C LEU A 75 -1.81 14.86 8.59
N PHE A 76 -2.24 13.84 9.32
CA PHE A 76 -1.40 12.66 9.58
C PHE A 76 -1.00 11.96 8.28
N LYS A 77 -1.95 11.76 7.36
CA LYS A 77 -1.69 11.15 6.06
C LYS A 77 -0.70 11.99 5.23
N PHE A 78 -0.87 13.31 5.21
CA PHE A 78 0.04 14.24 4.54
C PHE A 78 1.46 14.18 5.12
N TYR A 79 1.58 14.22 6.45
CA TYR A 79 2.85 14.12 7.14
C TYR A 79 3.55 12.80 6.83
N ILE A 80 2.89 11.66 7.03
CA ILE A 80 3.46 10.34 6.75
C ILE A 80 3.93 10.23 5.30
N ASN A 81 3.10 10.66 4.34
CA ASN A 81 3.46 10.59 2.92
C ASN A 81 4.63 11.52 2.55
N THR A 82 4.71 12.71 3.15
CA THR A 82 5.83 13.64 2.92
C THR A 82 7.15 13.09 3.45
N TYR A 83 7.15 12.52 4.66
CA TYR A 83 8.35 11.93 5.25
C TYR A 83 8.81 10.70 4.48
N LYS A 84 7.85 9.87 4.05
CA LYS A 84 8.09 8.75 3.14
C LYS A 84 8.77 9.19 1.84
N GLY A 85 8.28 10.26 1.20
CA GLY A 85 8.89 10.83 -0.02
C GLY A 85 10.33 11.29 0.20
N ARG A 86 10.58 12.08 1.26
CA ARG A 86 11.94 12.54 1.59
C ARG A 86 12.91 11.40 1.89
N LEU A 87 12.42 10.34 2.55
CA LEU A 87 13.23 9.17 2.85
C LEU A 87 13.61 8.42 1.57
N GLY A 88 12.67 8.26 0.63
CA GLY A 88 12.92 7.70 -0.69
C GLY A 88 13.99 8.47 -1.47
N GLU A 89 13.89 9.80 -1.50
CA GLU A 89 14.89 10.66 -2.16
C GLU A 89 16.28 10.59 -1.51
N ARG A 90 16.35 10.56 -0.17
CA ARG A 90 17.62 10.41 0.56
C ARG A 90 18.31 9.09 0.24
N MET A 91 17.54 8.00 0.22
CA MET A 91 18.05 6.68 -0.14
C MET A 91 18.50 6.64 -1.60
N LEU A 92 17.73 7.22 -2.52
CA LEU A 92 18.08 7.31 -3.93
C LEU A 92 19.40 8.07 -4.14
N ARG A 93 19.55 9.22 -3.47
CA ARG A 93 20.80 9.98 -3.48
C ARG A 93 21.97 9.14 -3.00
N ARG A 94 21.82 8.41 -1.89
CA ARG A 94 22.89 7.53 -1.35
C ARG A 94 23.25 6.41 -2.32
N LEU A 95 22.26 5.77 -2.94
CA LEU A 95 22.46 4.72 -3.94
C LEU A 95 23.22 5.25 -5.16
N ARG A 96 22.82 6.42 -5.69
CA ARG A 96 23.53 7.06 -6.81
C ARG A 96 24.99 7.35 -6.48
N PHE A 97 25.28 7.87 -5.28
CA PHE A 97 26.66 8.08 -4.83
C PHE A 97 27.46 6.76 -4.74
N GLN A 98 26.87 5.71 -4.17
CA GLN A 98 27.52 4.40 -4.07
C GLN A 98 27.81 3.79 -5.45
N LEU A 99 26.89 3.93 -6.40
CA LEU A 99 27.10 3.45 -7.76
C LEU A 99 28.22 4.21 -8.48
N ILE A 100 28.27 5.54 -8.34
CA ILE A 100 29.34 6.36 -8.92
C ILE A 100 30.70 6.01 -8.30
N ASP A 101 30.80 5.92 -6.96
CA ASP A 101 32.04 5.49 -6.28
C ASP A 101 32.47 4.09 -6.74
N ARG A 102 31.51 3.19 -6.96
CA ARG A 102 31.81 1.85 -7.47
C ARG A 102 32.33 1.88 -8.91
N VAL A 103 31.74 2.71 -9.78
CA VAL A 103 32.22 2.92 -11.16
C VAL A 103 33.67 3.40 -11.16
N LEU A 104 34.01 4.38 -10.32
CA LEU A 104 35.37 4.95 -10.24
C LEU A 104 36.45 3.94 -9.80
N ARG A 105 36.08 2.86 -9.11
CA ARG A 105 37.01 1.84 -8.61
C ARG A 105 37.21 0.64 -9.54
N PHE A 106 36.48 0.54 -10.65
CA PHE A 106 36.62 -0.61 -11.55
C PHE A 106 37.90 -0.54 -12.41
N PRO A 107 38.57 -1.67 -12.66
CA PRO A 107 39.74 -1.68 -13.53
C PRO A 107 39.35 -1.39 -14.99
N PRO A 108 40.24 -0.71 -15.76
CA PRO A 108 39.98 -0.26 -17.13
C PRO A 108 39.58 -1.38 -18.11
N ASN A 109 39.97 -2.63 -17.85
CA ASN A 109 39.56 -3.78 -18.66
C ASN A 109 38.06 -4.06 -18.64
N THR A 110 37.35 -3.68 -17.56
CA THR A 110 35.90 -3.84 -17.45
C THR A 110 35.17 -2.83 -18.34
N PHE A 111 35.69 -1.60 -18.43
CA PHE A 111 35.12 -0.53 -19.26
C PHE A 111 35.17 -0.83 -20.76
N LYS A 112 36.03 -1.75 -21.21
CA LYS A 112 36.05 -2.22 -22.60
C LYS A 112 34.85 -3.09 -22.97
N ARG A 113 34.12 -3.61 -21.97
CA ARG A 113 32.99 -4.55 -22.15
C ARG A 113 31.62 -3.93 -21.91
N VAL A 114 31.55 -2.70 -21.37
CA VAL A 114 30.30 -2.04 -21.00
C VAL A 114 30.23 -0.66 -21.65
N LYS A 115 29.11 -0.31 -22.29
CA LYS A 115 28.96 1.01 -22.94
C LYS A 115 28.75 2.09 -21.88
N ALA A 116 29.39 3.25 -22.06
CA ALA A 116 29.24 4.38 -21.13
C ALA A 116 27.78 4.87 -21.03
N SER A 117 27.03 4.80 -22.13
CA SER A 117 25.60 5.12 -22.16
C SER A 117 24.77 4.16 -21.31
N GLU A 118 25.10 2.87 -21.30
CA GLU A 118 24.42 1.84 -20.51
C GLU A 118 24.61 2.09 -19.00
N VAL A 119 25.83 2.45 -18.59
CA VAL A 119 26.12 2.82 -17.19
C VAL A 119 25.37 4.08 -16.76
N ALA A 120 25.29 5.09 -17.64
CA ALA A 120 24.54 6.32 -17.36
C ALA A 120 23.03 6.05 -17.22
N THR A 121 22.45 5.25 -18.12
CA THR A 121 21.03 4.83 -18.06
C THR A 121 20.74 4.03 -16.78
N MET A 122 21.62 3.12 -16.36
CA MET A 122 21.43 2.38 -15.10
C MET A 122 21.38 3.30 -13.88
N ILE A 123 22.32 4.25 -13.75
CA ILE A 123 22.39 5.15 -12.59
C ILE A 123 21.19 6.11 -12.53
N LYS A 124 20.67 6.52 -13.69
CA LYS A 124 19.57 7.47 -13.79
C LYS A 124 18.20 6.78 -13.76
N ASP A 125 17.94 5.92 -14.74
CA ASP A 125 16.60 5.46 -15.12
C ASP A 125 16.22 4.14 -14.42
N GLU A 126 17.16 3.19 -14.23
CA GLU A 126 16.84 1.92 -13.55
C GLU A 126 16.72 2.07 -12.02
N VAL A 127 17.44 3.02 -11.44
CA VAL A 127 17.50 3.21 -9.99
C VAL A 127 16.40 4.15 -9.48
N GLU A 128 15.83 4.99 -10.35
CA GLU A 128 14.70 5.88 -10.02
C GLU A 128 13.50 5.14 -9.36
N PRO A 129 12.97 4.04 -9.91
CA PRO A 129 11.87 3.33 -9.27
C PRO A 129 12.22 2.79 -7.88
N LEU A 130 13.50 2.46 -7.62
CA LEU A 130 13.92 1.95 -6.31
C LEU A 130 13.71 2.97 -5.19
N GLY A 131 13.85 4.27 -5.48
CA GLY A 131 13.60 5.34 -4.50
C GLY A 131 12.15 5.32 -3.98
N GLY A 132 11.18 5.15 -4.88
CA GLY A 132 9.77 5.01 -4.52
C GLY A 132 9.48 3.69 -3.79
N PHE A 133 10.03 2.58 -4.29
CA PHE A 133 9.81 1.27 -3.66
C PHE A 133 10.35 1.17 -2.24
N ILE A 134 11.50 1.76 -1.92
CA ILE A 134 12.07 1.70 -0.56
C ILE A 134 11.16 2.42 0.44
N GLY A 135 10.60 3.57 0.07
CA GLY A 135 9.63 4.27 0.93
C GLY A 135 8.35 3.47 1.12
N ASP A 136 7.85 2.84 0.06
CA ASP A 136 6.61 2.05 0.08
C ASP A 136 6.74 0.72 0.82
N ALA A 137 7.88 0.04 0.70
CA ALA A 137 8.08 -1.31 1.22
C ALA A 137 7.98 -1.40 2.75
N PHE A 138 8.33 -0.32 3.48
CA PHE A 138 8.21 -0.30 4.94
C PHE A 138 6.93 0.37 5.42
N VAL A 139 6.53 1.47 4.77
CA VAL A 139 5.36 2.24 5.21
C VAL A 139 4.07 1.48 4.93
N GLN A 140 3.93 0.82 3.77
CA GLN A 140 2.68 0.12 3.45
C GLN A 140 2.39 -1.05 4.40
N PRO A 141 3.32 -1.98 4.69
CA PRO A 141 3.04 -3.07 5.61
C PRO A 141 2.81 -2.59 7.03
N ALA A 142 3.55 -1.56 7.47
CA ALA A 142 3.33 -0.96 8.79
C ALA A 142 1.93 -0.33 8.87
N PHE A 143 1.54 0.49 7.89
CA PHE A 143 0.23 1.16 7.89
C PHE A 143 -0.92 0.16 7.80
N LEU A 144 -0.90 -0.74 6.82
CA LEU A 144 -1.94 -1.75 6.62
C LEU A 144 -1.98 -2.76 7.76
N GLY A 145 -0.82 -3.18 8.25
CA GLY A 145 -0.71 -4.10 9.39
C GLY A 145 -1.24 -3.48 10.68
N LEU A 146 -0.90 -2.22 10.97
CA LEU A 146 -1.38 -1.51 12.14
C LEU A 146 -2.90 -1.24 12.04
N GLN A 147 -3.38 -0.89 10.85
CA GLN A 147 -4.82 -0.75 10.58
C GLN A 147 -5.54 -2.09 10.81
N ALA A 148 -5.07 -3.18 10.24
CA ALA A 148 -5.65 -4.51 10.42
C ALA A 148 -5.62 -4.95 11.89
N ALA A 149 -4.51 -4.73 12.59
CA ALA A 149 -4.36 -5.06 14.00
C ALA A 149 -5.31 -4.26 14.89
N THR A 150 -5.44 -2.95 14.63
CA THR A 150 -6.38 -2.08 15.36
C THR A 150 -7.83 -2.52 15.12
N SER A 151 -8.18 -2.82 13.86
CA SER A 151 -9.51 -3.34 13.52
C SER A 151 -9.79 -4.68 14.20
N LEU A 152 -8.83 -5.61 14.19
CA LEU A 152 -8.99 -6.91 14.84
C LEU A 152 -9.16 -6.77 16.35
N PHE A 153 -8.34 -5.92 16.97
CA PHE A 153 -8.44 -5.60 18.39
C PHE A 153 -9.81 -5.02 18.74
N PHE A 154 -10.32 -4.08 17.93
CA PHE A 154 -11.64 -3.50 18.12
C PHE A 154 -12.76 -4.55 18.00
N ILE A 155 -12.68 -5.45 17.01
CA ILE A 155 -13.66 -6.53 16.85
C ILE A 155 -13.66 -7.45 18.08
N ILE A 156 -12.48 -7.82 18.59
CA ILE A 156 -12.36 -8.67 19.78
C ILE A 156 -12.96 -8.01 21.01
N LEU A 157 -12.70 -6.71 21.21
CA LEU A 157 -13.27 -5.94 22.31
C LEU A 157 -14.80 -5.88 22.23
N GLN A 158 -15.35 -5.70 21.04
CA GLN A 158 -16.80 -5.63 20.84
C GLN A 158 -17.49 -7.00 20.99
N ASN A 159 -16.89 -8.06 20.46
CA ASN A 159 -17.42 -9.42 20.58
C ASN A 159 -16.28 -10.44 20.46
N PHE A 160 -16.02 -11.15 21.56
CA PHE A 160 -14.92 -12.10 21.63
C PHE A 160 -15.03 -13.25 20.60
N TRP A 161 -16.23 -13.79 20.37
CA TRP A 161 -16.45 -14.89 19.44
C TRP A 161 -16.25 -14.47 17.98
N LEU A 162 -16.79 -13.32 17.57
CA LEU A 162 -16.58 -12.77 16.24
C LEU A 162 -15.11 -12.40 16.01
N GLY A 163 -14.45 -11.84 17.02
CA GLY A 163 -13.02 -11.52 16.98
C GLY A 163 -12.15 -12.75 16.80
N PHE A 164 -12.45 -13.84 17.50
CA PHE A 164 -11.75 -15.12 17.34
C PHE A 164 -11.92 -15.69 15.92
N LEU A 165 -13.14 -15.69 15.38
CA LEU A 165 -13.40 -16.18 14.03
C LEU A 165 -12.69 -15.34 12.97
N ALA A 166 -12.68 -14.02 13.13
CA ALA A 166 -11.92 -13.12 12.26
C ALA A 166 -10.40 -13.36 12.36
N ALA A 167 -9.86 -13.50 13.57
CA ALA A 167 -8.44 -13.79 13.80
C ALA A 167 -8.03 -15.13 13.15
N PHE A 168 -8.87 -16.15 13.30
CA PHE A 168 -8.66 -17.46 12.66
C PHE A 168 -8.62 -17.35 11.13
N MET A 169 -9.56 -16.61 10.54
CA MET A 169 -9.61 -16.40 9.09
C MET A 169 -8.38 -15.62 8.58
N VAL A 170 -7.96 -14.57 9.28
CA VAL A 170 -6.74 -13.81 8.97
C VAL A 170 -5.51 -14.72 9.08
N GLY A 171 -5.45 -15.60 10.09
CA GLY A 171 -4.40 -16.61 10.24
C GLY A 171 -4.32 -17.56 9.05
N ILE A 172 -5.46 -18.10 8.60
CA ILE A 172 -5.54 -18.93 7.39
C ILE A 172 -5.03 -18.17 6.17
N GLN A 173 -5.51 -16.94 5.96
CA GLN A 173 -5.07 -16.09 4.84
C GLN A 173 -3.56 -15.81 4.90
N GLY A 174 -3.01 -15.59 6.09
CA GLY A 174 -1.58 -15.39 6.34
C GLY A 174 -0.71 -16.58 5.97
N VAL A 175 -1.26 -17.81 5.99
CA VAL A 175 -0.52 -19.03 5.60
C VAL A 175 -0.74 -19.39 4.12
N VAL A 176 -1.98 -19.24 3.62
CA VAL A 176 -2.36 -19.67 2.27
C VAL A 176 -1.85 -18.69 1.20
N ILE A 177 -2.03 -17.38 1.41
CA ILE A 177 -1.68 -16.36 0.40
C ILE A 177 -0.18 -16.36 0.06
N PRO A 178 0.77 -16.42 1.01
CA PRO A 178 2.19 -16.44 0.67
C PRO A 178 2.59 -17.66 -0.16
N LYS A 179 1.99 -18.83 0.10
CA LYS A 179 2.26 -20.05 -0.68
C LYS A 179 1.85 -19.88 -2.14
N MET A 180 0.66 -19.33 -2.39
CA MET A 180 0.20 -19.06 -3.76
C MET A 180 1.05 -17.98 -4.43
N ARG A 181 1.39 -16.90 -3.70
CA ARG A 181 2.19 -15.80 -4.23
C ARG A 181 3.60 -16.25 -4.64
N ARG A 182 4.23 -17.18 -3.91
CA ARG A 182 5.55 -17.73 -4.28
C ARG A 182 5.55 -18.34 -5.68
N ARG A 183 4.52 -19.11 -6.04
CA ARG A 183 4.42 -19.72 -7.37
C ARG A 183 4.28 -18.66 -8.46
N LEU A 184 3.47 -17.63 -8.23
CA LEU A 184 3.31 -16.51 -9.16
C LEU A 184 4.61 -15.73 -9.36
N ILE A 185 5.38 -15.49 -8.30
CA ILE A 185 6.67 -14.79 -8.39
C ILE A 185 7.67 -15.60 -9.24
N LEU A 186 7.72 -16.93 -9.06
CA LEU A 186 8.60 -17.80 -9.85
C LEU A 186 8.21 -17.78 -11.34
N LEU A 187 6.94 -17.99 -11.65
CA LEU A 187 6.43 -17.92 -13.03
C LEU A 187 6.65 -16.53 -13.66
N GLY A 188 6.49 -15.46 -12.87
CA GLY A 188 6.76 -14.09 -13.30
C GLY A 188 8.23 -13.87 -13.65
N ARG A 189 9.16 -14.43 -12.86
CA ARG A 189 10.61 -14.38 -13.15
C ARG A 189 10.96 -15.16 -14.41
N GLU A 190 10.42 -16.37 -14.58
CA GLU A 190 10.61 -17.17 -15.79
C GLU A 190 10.14 -16.41 -17.04
N ARG A 191 8.93 -15.83 -16.99
CA ARG A 191 8.40 -14.99 -18.07
C ARG A 191 9.30 -13.79 -18.38
N GLN A 192 9.84 -13.12 -17.35
CA GLN A 192 10.75 -11.98 -17.53
C GLN A 192 12.08 -12.40 -18.19
N LEU A 193 12.63 -13.58 -17.84
CA LEU A 193 13.83 -14.12 -18.46
C LEU A 193 13.59 -14.46 -19.94
N THR A 194 12.50 -15.14 -20.26
CA THR A 194 12.16 -15.49 -21.65
C THR A 194 11.90 -14.24 -22.49
N ALA A 195 11.26 -13.21 -21.92
CA ALA A 195 11.08 -11.91 -22.58
C ALA A 195 12.41 -11.20 -22.86
N ARG A 196 13.38 -11.25 -21.92
CA ARG A 196 14.73 -10.71 -22.15
C ARG A 196 15.48 -11.46 -23.24
N GLN A 197 15.37 -12.79 -23.30
CA GLN A 197 15.97 -13.59 -24.38
C GLN A 197 15.38 -13.26 -25.75
N LEU A 198 14.06 -13.05 -25.83
CA LEU A 198 13.40 -12.60 -27.05
C LEU A 198 13.90 -11.21 -27.48
N ALA A 199 13.98 -10.26 -26.54
CA ALA A 199 14.49 -8.92 -26.82
C ALA A 199 15.94 -8.94 -27.33
N GLY A 200 16.81 -9.77 -26.72
CA GLY A 200 18.18 -9.97 -27.18
C GLY A 200 18.24 -10.52 -28.61
N ARG A 201 17.43 -11.54 -28.92
CA ARG A 201 17.36 -12.13 -30.27
C ARG A 201 16.86 -11.13 -31.31
N VAL A 202 15.87 -10.31 -30.97
CA VAL A 202 15.41 -9.22 -31.85
C VAL A 202 16.54 -8.24 -32.12
N GLY A 203 17.34 -7.88 -31.11
CA GLY A 203 18.55 -7.06 -31.29
C GLY A 203 19.55 -7.67 -32.26
N GLU A 204 19.86 -8.95 -32.14
CA GLU A 204 20.75 -9.68 -33.05
C GLU A 204 20.24 -9.68 -34.50
N ILE A 205 18.93 -9.86 -34.71
CA ILE A 205 18.31 -9.83 -36.04
C ILE A 205 18.43 -8.43 -36.67
N VAL A 206 18.25 -7.37 -35.88
CA VAL A 206 18.36 -5.98 -36.35
C VAL A 206 19.82 -5.65 -36.70
N ASP A 207 20.77 -6.00 -35.84
CA ASP A 207 22.21 -5.77 -36.10
C ASP A 207 22.69 -6.58 -37.32
N GLY A 208 22.16 -7.79 -37.50
CA GLY A 208 22.49 -8.71 -38.59
C GLY A 208 21.63 -8.56 -39.85
N ILE A 209 20.76 -7.56 -39.95
CA ILE A 209 19.69 -7.51 -40.98
C ILE A 209 20.23 -7.55 -42.41
N SER A 210 21.37 -6.91 -42.66
CA SER A 210 22.03 -6.94 -43.97
C SER A 210 22.46 -8.36 -44.35
N SER A 211 23.02 -9.11 -43.39
CA SER A 211 23.44 -10.50 -43.63
C SER A 211 22.25 -11.43 -43.87
N ILE A 212 21.13 -11.21 -43.17
CA ILE A 212 19.89 -11.99 -43.32
C ILE A 212 19.30 -11.78 -44.72
N HIS A 213 19.30 -10.53 -45.21
CA HIS A 213 18.84 -10.23 -46.58
C HIS A 213 19.78 -10.77 -47.65
N VAL A 214 21.10 -10.71 -47.44
CA VAL A 214 22.09 -11.24 -48.40
C VAL A 214 22.00 -12.77 -48.53
N HIS A 215 21.71 -13.49 -47.44
CA HIS A 215 21.61 -14.95 -47.42
C HIS A 215 20.16 -15.47 -47.52
N ASP A 216 19.17 -14.57 -47.69
CA ASP A 216 17.74 -14.87 -47.76
C ASP A 216 17.20 -15.77 -46.60
N THR A 217 17.74 -15.61 -45.39
CA THR A 217 17.37 -16.43 -44.22
C THR A 217 16.13 -15.92 -43.47
N SER A 218 15.36 -15.01 -44.07
CA SER A 218 14.22 -14.32 -43.43
C SER A 218 13.16 -15.28 -42.85
N ASN A 219 12.86 -16.38 -43.55
CA ASN A 219 11.88 -17.36 -43.09
C ASN A 219 12.39 -18.20 -41.92
N TYR A 220 13.70 -18.47 -41.86
CA TYR A 220 14.33 -19.17 -40.74
C TYR A 220 14.23 -18.33 -39.47
N GLU A 221 14.54 -17.03 -39.55
CA GLU A 221 14.42 -16.12 -38.41
C GLU A 221 12.97 -15.94 -37.93
N ARG A 222 12.00 -15.90 -38.86
CA ARG A 222 10.57 -15.89 -38.50
C ARG A 222 10.16 -17.15 -37.75
N ALA A 223 10.64 -18.33 -38.17
CA ALA A 223 10.34 -19.58 -37.50
C ALA A 223 10.95 -19.65 -36.09
N ASP A 224 12.19 -19.18 -35.90
CA ASP A 224 12.83 -19.10 -34.57
C ASP A 224 12.03 -18.17 -33.65
N ILE A 225 11.67 -16.97 -34.11
CA ILE A 225 10.86 -16.01 -33.33
C ILE A 225 9.47 -16.58 -32.99
N ALA A 226 8.80 -17.25 -33.94
CA ALA A 226 7.52 -17.90 -33.69
C ALA A 226 7.62 -18.98 -32.60
N SER A 227 8.69 -19.79 -32.62
CA SER A 227 8.94 -20.81 -31.59
C SER A 227 9.16 -20.21 -30.20
N ARG A 228 9.84 -19.06 -30.11
CA ARG A 228 10.10 -18.34 -28.85
C ARG A 228 8.84 -17.66 -28.32
N LEU A 229 8.04 -17.07 -29.19
CA LEU A 229 6.75 -16.48 -28.83
C LEU A 229 5.80 -17.54 -28.27
N GLY A 230 5.77 -18.74 -28.86
CA GLY A 230 4.99 -19.88 -28.34
C GLY A 230 5.48 -20.45 -27.01
N ARG A 231 6.67 -20.06 -26.51
CA ARG A 231 7.12 -20.39 -25.14
C ARG A 231 6.74 -19.32 -24.11
N ILE A 232 6.38 -18.11 -24.54
CA ILE A 232 6.06 -16.97 -23.66
C ILE A 232 4.55 -16.90 -23.38
N PHE A 233 3.73 -17.26 -24.36
CA PHE A 233 2.28 -17.24 -24.35
C PHE A 233 1.72 -18.65 -24.40
#